data_AF-A0A3C1PIB9-F1
#
_entry.id   AF-A0A3C1PIB9-F1
#
_cell.length_a   1.000
_cell.length_b   1.000
_cell.length_c   1.000
_cell.angle_alpha   90.00
_cell.angle_beta   90.00
_cell.angle_gamma   90.00
#
_symmetry.space_group_name_H-M   'P 1'
#
loop_
_entity.id
_entity.type
_entity.pdbx_description
1 polymer ?
#
loop_
_entity_poly.entity_id
_entity_poly.type
_entity_poly.pdbx_seq_one_letter_code
_entity_poly.pdbx_strand_id
1 'polypeptide(L)'
;MFSELDKYTNRGNFQYTKGDSFIEMSKILPNLPGIFYVFRLSQGKIEIVYISKTENTGVKLREKIRALETDIKWKHFVDRKFISEKIDGLELYWVITSDGTHSDTPATIENQLLQNYKAVYGKLPMWNR
;
A
#
# COMPACT_ATOMS: atom_id res chain seq x y z
N MET A 1 -8.24 -8.26 9.68
CA MET A 1 -8.28 -8.94 8.37
C MET A 1 -6.97 -9.63 8.05
N PHE A 2 -5.82 -8.97 8.23
CA PHE A 2 -4.51 -9.57 7.90
C PHE A 2 -3.68 -9.94 9.14
N SER A 3 -4.16 -10.89 9.95
CA SER A 3 -3.44 -11.36 11.15
C SER A 3 -2.09 -11.99 10.82
N GLU A 4 -1.91 -12.49 9.60
CA GLU A 4 -0.64 -12.98 9.06
C GLU A 4 0.47 -11.92 9.04
N LEU A 5 0.12 -10.63 9.11
CA LEU A 5 1.08 -9.54 9.18
C LEU A 5 1.57 -9.24 10.61
N ASP A 6 0.94 -9.82 11.64
CA ASP A 6 1.30 -9.55 13.04
C ASP A 6 2.66 -10.13 13.44
N LYS A 7 3.19 -11.06 12.65
CA LYS A 7 4.57 -11.55 12.83
C LYS A 7 5.63 -10.50 12.47
N TYR A 8 5.31 -9.51 11.62
CA TYR A 8 6.28 -8.49 11.21
C TYR A 8 6.28 -7.34 12.21
N THR A 9 7.43 -7.11 12.83
CA THR A 9 7.60 -6.02 13.81
C THR A 9 7.91 -4.69 13.14
N ASN A 10 8.58 -4.71 11.99
CA ASN A 10 8.90 -3.51 11.22
C ASN A 10 7.73 -3.14 10.29
N ARG A 11 6.84 -2.31 10.83
CA ARG A 11 5.60 -1.88 10.19
C ARG A 11 5.23 -0.45 10.59
N GLY A 12 4.36 0.17 9.81
CA GLY A 12 3.82 1.49 10.12
C GLY A 12 2.78 1.94 9.12
N ASN A 13 2.40 3.21 9.21
CA ASN A 13 1.44 3.83 8.32
C ASN A 13 1.73 5.33 8.15
N PHE A 14 1.13 5.92 7.13
CA PHE A 14 1.04 7.37 6.96
C PHE A 14 -0.24 7.76 6.23
N GLN A 15 -0.72 8.97 6.49
CA GLN A 15 -1.87 9.54 5.80
C GLN A 15 -1.43 10.29 4.55
N TYR A 16 -2.26 10.28 3.51
CA TYR A 16 -2.07 11.02 2.27
C TYR A 16 -3.38 11.72 1.87
N THR A 17 -3.29 13.01 1.61
CA THR A 17 -4.37 13.87 1.14
C THR A 17 -3.98 14.54 -0.18
N LYS A 18 -4.97 15.12 -0.87
CA LYS A 18 -4.72 15.77 -2.15
C LYS A 18 -3.76 16.95 -1.97
N GLY A 19 -2.62 16.89 -2.64
CA GLY A 19 -1.57 17.92 -2.59
C GLY A 19 -0.35 17.51 -1.76
N ASP A 20 -0.43 16.41 -1.02
CA ASP A 20 0.71 15.85 -0.31
C ASP A 20 1.77 15.28 -1.27
N SER A 21 3.01 15.17 -0.78
CA SER A 21 4.12 14.62 -1.54
C SER A 21 4.49 13.20 -1.08
N PHE A 22 4.48 12.26 -2.03
CA PHE A 22 5.01 10.93 -1.83
C PHE A 22 6.54 10.93 -1.60
N ILE A 23 7.28 11.93 -2.10
CA ILE A 23 8.70 12.08 -1.78
C ILE A 23 8.89 12.31 -0.29
N GLU A 24 8.15 13.26 0.29
CA GLU A 24 8.26 13.57 1.72
C GLU A 24 7.84 12.39 2.58
N MET A 25 6.73 11.72 2.23
CA MET A 25 6.26 10.52 2.93
C MET A 25 7.24 9.35 2.80
N SER A 26 7.93 9.21 1.67
CA SER A 26 8.90 8.11 1.51
C SER A 26 10.08 8.19 2.48
N LYS A 27 10.38 9.37 3.04
CA LYS A 27 11.52 9.57 3.95
C LYS A 27 11.42 8.75 5.23
N ILE A 28 10.20 8.53 5.73
CA ILE A 28 9.96 7.72 6.93
C ILE A 28 9.98 6.21 6.65
N LEU A 29 10.00 5.79 5.37
CA LEU A 29 9.95 4.40 4.99
C LEU A 29 11.32 3.73 5.04
N PRO A 30 11.41 2.48 5.54
CA PRO A 30 12.62 1.68 5.42
C PRO A 30 12.98 1.43 3.96
N ASN A 31 14.29 1.38 3.66
CA ASN A 31 14.78 0.97 2.35
C ASN A 31 14.91 -0.56 2.25
N LEU A 32 13.82 -1.28 2.56
CA LEU A 32 13.76 -2.73 2.59
C LEU A 32 12.57 -3.27 1.77
N PRO A 33 12.59 -4.56 1.37
CA PRO A 33 11.47 -5.20 0.69
C PRO A 33 10.27 -5.33 1.62
N GLY A 34 9.08 -5.16 1.06
CA GLY A 34 7.85 -5.23 1.85
C GLY A 34 6.60 -5.15 1.01
N ILE A 35 5.49 -4.97 1.70
CA ILE A 35 4.20 -4.73 1.09
C ILE A 35 3.60 -3.45 1.64
N PHE A 36 2.66 -2.86 0.90
CA PHE A 36 1.81 -1.80 1.40
C PHE A 36 0.38 -2.00 0.92
N TYR A 37 -0.56 -1.49 1.70
CA TYR A 37 -1.97 -1.48 1.36
C TYR A 37 -2.58 -0.13 1.72
N VAL A 38 -3.58 0.27 0.94
CA VAL A 38 -4.18 1.60 0.97
C VAL A 38 -5.61 1.46 1.44
N PHE A 39 -5.94 2.18 2.51
CA PHE A 39 -7.31 2.49 2.86
C PHE A 39 -7.73 3.80 2.23
N ARG A 40 -8.96 3.82 1.71
CA ARG A 40 -9.69 5.02 1.34
C ARG A 40 -10.57 5.43 2.52
N LEU A 41 -10.46 6.69 2.92
CA LEU A 41 -11.42 7.37 3.79
C LEU A 41 -12.35 8.19 2.89
N SER A 42 -13.63 7.86 2.87
CA SER A 42 -14.61 8.56 2.04
C SER A 42 -15.97 8.56 2.70
N GLN A 43 -16.48 9.75 2.99
CA GLN A 43 -17.84 9.96 3.49
C GLN A 43 -18.16 9.10 4.73
N GLY A 44 -17.20 9.01 5.67
CA GLY A 44 -17.34 8.23 6.90
C GLY A 44 -17.14 6.71 6.74
N LYS A 45 -16.72 6.24 5.56
CA LYS A 45 -16.37 4.83 5.30
C LYS A 45 -14.87 4.65 5.15
N ILE A 46 -14.38 3.51 5.67
CA ILE A 46 -12.99 3.07 5.55
C ILE A 46 -12.99 1.74 4.77
N GLU A 47 -12.26 1.67 3.67
CA GLU A 47 -12.18 0.47 2.82
C GLU A 47 -10.76 0.28 2.27
N ILE A 48 -10.27 -0.96 2.27
CA ILE A 48 -9.02 -1.31 1.55
C ILE A 48 -9.32 -1.26 0.05
N VAL A 49 -8.61 -0.39 -0.65
CA VAL A 49 -8.80 -0.18 -2.09
C VAL A 49 -7.62 -0.71 -2.91
N TYR A 50 -6.43 -0.82 -2.32
CA TYR A 50 -5.23 -1.27 -3.02
C TYR A 50 -4.31 -2.07 -2.10
N ILE A 51 -3.67 -3.11 -2.64
CA ILE A 51 -2.62 -3.90 -2.01
C ILE A 51 -1.50 -4.06 -3.04
N SER A 52 -0.26 -3.79 -2.66
CA SER A 52 0.89 -3.96 -3.53
C SER A 52 2.14 -4.36 -2.75
N LYS A 53 3.14 -4.86 -3.47
CA LYS A 53 4.45 -5.27 -2.94
C LYS A 53 5.59 -4.45 -3.50
N THR A 54 6.78 -4.59 -2.93
CA THR A 54 8.04 -4.30 -3.61
C THR A 54 8.41 -5.42 -4.59
N GLU A 55 9.11 -5.08 -5.67
CA GLU A 55 9.59 -6.09 -6.63
C GLU A 55 10.79 -6.88 -6.09
N ASN A 56 10.98 -8.11 -6.60
CA ASN A 56 12.15 -8.93 -6.26
C ASN A 56 13.46 -8.39 -6.88
N THR A 57 13.38 -7.42 -7.80
CA THR A 57 14.50 -6.84 -8.55
C THR A 57 15.34 -5.84 -7.74
N GLY A 58 15.19 -5.83 -6.42
CA GLY A 58 15.94 -4.96 -5.52
C GLY A 58 15.26 -3.64 -5.19
N VAL A 59 14.20 -3.25 -5.93
CA VAL A 59 13.41 -2.04 -5.62
C VAL A 59 12.79 -2.16 -4.24
N LYS A 60 13.08 -1.22 -3.35
CA LYS A 60 12.64 -1.25 -1.95
C LYS A 60 11.40 -0.40 -1.72
N LEU A 61 10.80 -0.50 -0.53
CA LEU A 61 9.54 0.16 -0.20
C LEU A 61 9.62 1.68 -0.35
N ARG A 62 10.68 2.29 0.21
CA ARG A 62 10.98 3.71 0.05
C ARG A 62 11.02 4.14 -1.42
N GLU A 63 11.76 3.42 -2.24
CA GLU A 63 11.93 3.72 -3.66
C GLU A 63 10.62 3.58 -4.44
N LYS A 64 9.85 2.53 -4.15
CA LYS A 64 8.55 2.30 -4.79
C LYS A 64 7.56 3.41 -4.48
N ILE A 65 7.43 3.82 -3.22
CA ILE A 65 6.54 4.94 -2.84
C ILE A 65 7.05 6.26 -3.43
N ARG A 66 8.35 6.52 -3.39
CA ARG A 66 8.94 7.71 -4.00
C ARG A 66 8.64 7.79 -5.50
N ALA A 67 8.69 6.67 -6.22
CA ALA A 67 8.42 6.61 -7.65
C ALA A 67 6.96 6.99 -8.00
N LEU A 68 6.01 6.83 -7.07
CA LEU A 68 4.62 7.27 -7.26
C LEU A 68 4.48 8.79 -7.44
N GLU A 69 5.44 9.58 -6.95
CA GLU A 69 5.48 11.03 -7.20
C GLU A 69 5.72 11.35 -8.69
N THR A 70 6.50 10.52 -9.38
CA THR A 70 6.88 10.73 -10.78
C THR A 70 6.03 9.92 -11.75
N ASP A 71 5.23 8.96 -11.26
CA ASP A 71 4.31 8.19 -12.08
C ASP A 71 3.06 9.02 -12.42
N ILE A 72 3.11 9.64 -13.61
CA ILE A 72 2.04 10.46 -14.15
C ILE A 72 0.72 9.67 -14.24
N LYS A 73 0.75 8.39 -14.59
CA LYS A 73 -0.48 7.57 -14.72
C LYS A 73 -1.10 7.34 -13.35
N TRP A 74 -0.27 7.02 -12.35
CA TRP A 74 -0.72 6.85 -10.98
C TRP A 74 -1.30 8.14 -10.39
N LYS A 75 -0.60 9.28 -10.51
CA LYS A 75 -1.11 10.56 -9.98
C LYS A 75 -2.45 10.93 -10.60
N HIS A 76 -2.57 10.87 -11.92
CA HIS A 76 -3.84 11.14 -12.59
C HIS A 76 -4.95 10.15 -12.18
N PHE A 77 -4.61 8.88 -11.96
CA PHE A 77 -5.56 7.89 -11.46
C PHE A 77 -6.06 8.28 -10.06
N VAL A 78 -5.15 8.52 -9.11
CA VAL A 78 -5.49 8.90 -7.74
C VAL A 78 -6.27 10.22 -7.70
N ASP A 79 -5.85 11.25 -8.44
CA ASP A 79 -6.55 12.54 -8.49
C ASP A 79 -7.99 12.41 -8.98
N ARG A 80 -8.22 11.60 -10.03
CA ARG A 80 -9.59 11.32 -10.49
C ARG A 80 -10.40 10.58 -9.44
N LYS A 81 -9.79 9.62 -8.74
CA LYS A 81 -10.44 8.85 -7.66
C LYS A 81 -10.83 9.75 -6.50
N PHE A 82 -9.99 10.70 -6.10
CA PHE A 82 -10.33 11.67 -5.06
C PHE A 82 -11.61 12.44 -5.37
N ILE A 83 -11.78 12.84 -6.63
CA ILE A 83 -12.97 13.58 -7.09
C ILE A 83 -14.18 12.63 -7.23
N SER A 84 -14.05 11.56 -8.02
CA SER A 84 -15.20 10.73 -8.40
C SER A 84 -15.72 9.88 -7.25
N GLU A 85 -14.85 9.51 -6.31
CA GLU A 85 -15.20 8.68 -5.14
C GLU A 85 -15.29 9.51 -3.86
N LYS A 86 -15.22 10.85 -3.93
CA LYS A 86 -15.31 11.76 -2.78
C LYS A 86 -14.39 11.32 -1.63
N ILE A 87 -13.11 11.16 -1.93
CA ILE A 87 -12.11 10.69 -0.96
C ILE A 87 -11.67 11.87 -0.12
N ASP A 88 -11.78 11.73 1.20
CA ASP A 88 -11.33 12.70 2.19
C ASP A 88 -9.81 12.55 2.41
N GLY A 89 -9.33 11.30 2.39
CA GLY A 89 -7.92 10.96 2.49
C GLY A 89 -7.64 9.49 2.20
N LEU A 90 -6.37 9.17 2.05
CA LEU A 90 -5.86 7.82 2.00
C LEU A 90 -5.02 7.55 3.25
N GLU A 91 -5.02 6.30 3.70
CA GLU A 91 -4.08 5.84 4.70
C GLU A 91 -3.32 4.65 4.15
N LEU A 92 -2.00 4.80 4.01
CA LEU A 92 -1.11 3.73 3.59
C LEU A 92 -0.55 3.03 4.80
N TYR A 93 -0.73 1.72 4.85
CA TYR A 93 -0.07 0.84 5.81
C TYR A 93 1.00 0.05 5.09
N TRP A 94 2.12 -0.19 5.75
CA TRP A 94 3.23 -0.93 5.20
C TRP A 94 3.84 -1.89 6.23
N VAL A 95 4.40 -2.98 5.73
CA VAL A 95 5.22 -3.92 6.52
C VAL A 95 6.46 -4.33 5.74
N ILE A 96 7.57 -4.56 6.44
CA ILE A 96 8.77 -5.16 5.87
C ILE A 96 8.68 -6.67 5.99
N THR A 97 8.76 -7.36 4.85
CA THR A 97 8.62 -8.83 4.80
C THR A 97 9.96 -9.54 4.77
N SER A 98 11.02 -8.82 4.39
CA SER A 98 12.38 -9.32 4.38
C SER A 98 13.34 -8.32 5.01
N ASP A 99 13.91 -8.72 6.16
CA ASP A 99 14.94 -8.02 6.90
C ASP A 99 15.92 -9.03 7.52
N GLY A 100 16.69 -8.64 8.54
CA GLY A 100 17.59 -9.58 9.22
C GLY A 100 16.87 -10.67 10.03
N THR A 101 15.56 -10.54 10.25
CA THR A 101 14.74 -11.44 11.09
C THR A 101 13.69 -12.22 10.31
N HIS A 102 13.19 -11.67 9.21
CA HIS A 102 12.21 -12.27 8.32
C HIS A 102 12.77 -12.37 6.89
N SER A 103 12.36 -13.39 6.14
CA SER A 103 12.83 -13.61 4.76
C SER A 103 11.69 -13.95 3.80
N ASP A 104 10.46 -13.52 4.13
CA ASP A 104 9.31 -13.78 3.30
C ASP A 104 9.36 -12.96 2.01
N THR A 105 9.11 -13.62 0.88
CA THR A 105 9.06 -12.97 -0.42
C THR A 105 7.82 -12.05 -0.48
N PRO A 106 7.97 -10.74 -0.79
CA PRO A 106 6.84 -9.82 -0.88
C PRO A 106 5.71 -10.30 -1.80
N ALA A 107 6.07 -10.99 -2.90
CA ALA A 107 5.11 -11.59 -3.82
C ALA A 107 4.22 -12.66 -3.19
N THR A 108 4.80 -13.51 -2.36
CA THR A 108 4.04 -14.56 -1.66
C THR A 108 3.05 -13.92 -0.68
N ILE A 109 3.49 -12.90 0.07
CA ILE A 109 2.65 -12.21 1.05
C ILE A 109 1.53 -11.42 0.36
N GLU A 110 1.82 -10.64 -0.67
CA GLU A 110 0.81 -9.92 -1.46
C GLU A 110 -0.26 -10.86 -2.02
N ASN A 111 0.15 -11.97 -2.63
CA ASN A 111 -0.77 -12.96 -3.16
C ASN A 111 -1.67 -13.51 -2.05
N GLN A 112 -1.12 -13.84 -0.88
CA GLN A 112 -1.89 -14.30 0.26
C GLN A 112 -2.92 -13.24 0.71
N LEU A 113 -2.51 -11.97 0.83
CA LEU A 113 -3.43 -10.89 1.23
C LEU A 113 -4.56 -10.70 0.22
N LEU A 114 -4.26 -10.75 -1.08
CA LEU A 114 -5.26 -10.64 -2.14
C LEU A 114 -6.25 -11.80 -2.12
N GLN A 115 -5.77 -13.04 -1.89
CA GLN A 115 -6.65 -14.20 -1.74
C GLN A 115 -7.52 -14.09 -0.49
N ASN A 116 -6.95 -13.67 0.65
CA ASN A 116 -7.68 -13.47 1.89
C ASN A 116 -8.76 -12.37 1.72
N TYR A 117 -8.41 -11.27 1.06
CA TYR A 117 -9.37 -10.21 0.73
C TYR A 117 -10.50 -10.75 -0.15
N LYS A 118 -10.16 -11.48 -1.21
CA LYS A 118 -11.15 -12.08 -2.11
C LYS A 118 -12.04 -13.11 -1.42
N ALA A 119 -11.51 -13.89 -0.48
CA ALA A 119 -12.28 -14.87 0.28
C ALA A 119 -13.36 -14.21 1.15
N VAL A 120 -13.06 -13.05 1.75
CA VAL A 120 -14.02 -12.31 2.60
C VAL A 120 -15.01 -11.49 1.79
N TYR A 121 -14.57 -10.81 0.73
CA TYR A 121 -15.41 -9.84 0.00
C TYR A 121 -15.91 -10.33 -1.36
N GLY A 122 -15.50 -11.53 -1.80
CA GLY A 122 -15.86 -12.11 -3.11
C GLY A 122 -15.19 -11.44 -4.32
N LYS A 123 -14.31 -10.46 -4.12
CA LYS A 123 -13.68 -9.65 -5.17
C LYS A 123 -12.29 -9.17 -4.71
N LEU A 124 -11.44 -8.76 -5.64
CA LEU A 124 -10.20 -8.04 -5.31
C LEU A 124 -10.49 -6.61 -4.86
N PRO A 125 -9.55 -5.94 -4.15
CA PRO A 125 -9.67 -4.53 -3.84
C PRO A 125 -9.89 -3.70 -5.10
N MET A 126 -10.65 -2.61 -4.97
CA MET A 126 -11.19 -1.89 -6.11
C MET A 126 -10.14 -1.40 -7.12
N TRP A 127 -8.95 -1.02 -6.64
CA TRP A 127 -7.86 -0.48 -7.45
C TRP A 127 -6.82 -1.55 -7.85
N ASN A 128 -7.03 -2.82 -7.44
CA ASN A 128 -6.27 -3.97 -7.91
C ASN A 128 -6.90 -4.66 -9.14
N ARG A 129 -7.99 -4.12 -9.67
CA ARG A 129 -8.74 -4.67 -10.80
C ARG A 129 -8.10 -4.33 -12.14
#